data_AF-A0A1H5Q470-F1
#
_entry.id   AF-A0A1H5Q470-F1
#
_cell.length_a   1.000
_cell.length_b   1.000
_cell.length_c   1.000
_cell.angle_alpha   90.00
_cell.angle_beta   90.00
_cell.angle_gamma   90.00
#
_symmetry.space_group_name_H-M   'P 1'
#
loop_
_entity.id
_entity.type
_entity.pdbx_description
1 polymer ?
#
loop_
_entity_poly.entity_id
_entity_poly.type
_entity_poly.pdbx_seq_one_letter_code
_entity_poly.pdbx_strand_id
1 'polypeptide(L)'
;MTKLSAEQIARHAYAAGFRGQGLTTAVAVALAESGGRSTAHNATPPDDSYGLWQINMLGALGPERRRQYHLKSDDQLFDPDTNARVANSISGDGHDFTPWSTYTNGAYKHHLTAARKAAQDVTKHHGKPGGGSTGGSTLRVDDAVLHSYVHRTRHVADALGTTTGQLRDVREIARDSFGKIGEESGFADALAGFGLALQRQVKGVGAHADGLASAAGKAAKSYRDHETATAAALNGKG
;
A
#
# COMPACT_ATOMS: atom_id res chain seq x y z
N MET A 1 -7.57 0.96 -27.04
CA MET A 1 -6.80 0.38 -25.92
C MET A 1 -6.04 1.49 -25.23
N THR A 2 -6.20 1.66 -23.92
CA THR A 2 -5.58 2.76 -23.18
C THR A 2 -4.20 2.34 -22.69
N LYS A 3 -3.15 2.95 -23.26
CA LYS A 3 -1.77 2.79 -22.80
C LYS A 3 -1.46 3.94 -21.85
N LEU A 4 -1.15 3.62 -20.61
CA LEU A 4 -0.80 4.59 -19.57
C LEU A 4 0.69 4.94 -19.63
N SER A 5 1.00 6.20 -19.34
CA SER A 5 2.37 6.66 -19.15
C SER A 5 2.94 6.18 -17.81
N ALA A 6 4.27 6.28 -17.64
CA ALA A 6 4.92 5.96 -16.37
C ALA A 6 4.36 6.80 -15.21
N GLU A 7 4.02 8.07 -15.46
CA GLU A 7 3.43 8.99 -14.48
C GLU A 7 2.00 8.60 -14.10
N GLN A 8 1.20 8.15 -15.07
CA GLN A 8 -0.15 7.62 -14.79
C GLN A 8 -0.06 6.35 -13.94
N ILE A 9 0.83 5.41 -14.31
CA ILE A 9 1.07 4.19 -13.54
C ILE A 9 1.57 4.52 -12.13
N ALA A 10 2.47 5.49 -11.98
CA ALA A 10 2.98 5.93 -10.68
C ALA A 10 1.88 6.51 -9.79
N ARG A 11 0.87 7.20 -10.35
CA ARG A 11 -0.29 7.68 -9.59
C ARG A 11 -1.11 6.52 -9.01
N HIS A 12 -1.45 5.52 -9.83
CA HIS A 12 -2.18 4.34 -9.37
C HIS A 12 -1.38 3.55 -8.32
N ALA A 13 -0.08 3.35 -8.55
CA ALA A 13 0.80 2.67 -7.58
C ALA A 13 0.92 3.46 -6.26
N TYR A 14 1.07 4.78 -6.32
CA TYR A 14 1.13 5.62 -5.13
C TYR A 14 -0.20 5.65 -4.37
N ALA A 15 -1.33 5.69 -5.07
CA ALA A 15 -2.65 5.59 -4.46
C ALA A 15 -2.83 4.24 -3.75
N ALA A 16 -2.36 3.15 -4.37
CA ALA A 16 -2.45 1.80 -3.82
C ALA A 16 -1.62 1.59 -2.54
N GLY A 17 -0.45 2.21 -2.41
CA GLY A 17 0.38 2.02 -1.21
C GLY A 17 1.87 2.17 -1.42
N PHE A 18 2.35 1.95 -2.63
CA PHE A 18 3.78 1.92 -2.91
C PHE A 18 4.46 3.25 -2.58
N ARG A 19 5.62 3.20 -1.92
CA ARG A 19 6.45 4.37 -1.59
C ARG A 19 7.92 4.12 -1.89
N GLY A 20 8.71 5.19 -1.94
CA GLY A 20 10.17 5.11 -2.06
C GLY A 20 10.66 4.27 -3.25
N GLN A 21 11.60 3.36 -2.98
CA GLN A 21 12.11 2.44 -4.01
C GLN A 21 11.05 1.43 -4.47
N GLY A 22 10.15 0.97 -3.58
CA GLY A 22 9.05 0.08 -3.95
C GLY A 22 8.13 0.68 -5.00
N LEU A 23 7.86 1.99 -4.93
CA LEU A 23 7.13 2.72 -5.97
C LEU A 23 7.86 2.75 -7.31
N THR A 24 9.17 3.01 -7.28
CA THR A 24 9.98 2.99 -8.50
C THR A 24 9.97 1.60 -9.13
N THR A 25 10.18 0.55 -8.34
CA THR A 25 10.18 -0.83 -8.83
C THR A 25 8.81 -1.23 -9.36
N ALA A 26 7.72 -0.90 -8.66
CA ALA A 26 6.36 -1.22 -9.11
C ALA A 26 6.02 -0.60 -10.47
N VAL A 27 6.42 0.65 -10.72
CA VAL A 27 6.20 1.32 -12.02
C VAL A 27 7.03 0.64 -13.11
N ALA A 28 8.29 0.31 -12.81
CA ALA A 28 9.17 -0.37 -13.76
C ALA A 28 8.67 -1.78 -14.12
N VAL A 29 8.18 -2.54 -13.13
CA VAL A 29 7.56 -3.86 -13.32
C VAL A 29 6.30 -3.73 -14.18
N ALA A 30 5.38 -2.83 -13.87
CA ALA A 30 4.16 -2.64 -14.68
C ALA A 30 4.46 -2.35 -16.16
N LEU A 31 5.48 -1.53 -16.42
CA LEU A 31 5.91 -1.21 -17.78
C LEU A 31 6.53 -2.43 -18.49
N ALA A 32 7.30 -3.25 -17.78
CA ALA A 32 7.87 -4.47 -18.34
C ALA A 32 6.80 -5.54 -18.61
N GLU A 33 5.84 -5.69 -17.69
CA GLU A 33 4.78 -6.71 -17.76
C GLU A 33 3.77 -6.42 -18.88
N SER A 34 3.25 -5.19 -18.94
CA SER A 34 2.10 -4.87 -19.80
C SER A 34 2.43 -3.89 -20.94
N GLY A 35 3.60 -3.26 -20.90
CA GLY A 35 3.90 -2.08 -21.70
C GLY A 35 3.04 -0.87 -21.31
N GLY A 36 2.42 -0.87 -20.14
CA GLY A 36 1.47 0.15 -19.68
C GLY A 36 0.04 -0.02 -20.20
N ARG A 37 -0.31 -1.17 -20.79
CA ARG A 37 -1.68 -1.45 -21.26
C ARG A 37 -2.55 -1.91 -20.08
N SER A 38 -3.52 -1.10 -19.65
CA SER A 38 -4.36 -1.44 -18.49
C SER A 38 -5.25 -2.67 -18.71
N THR A 39 -5.59 -2.96 -19.96
CA THR A 39 -6.39 -4.12 -20.36
C THR A 39 -5.52 -5.26 -20.92
N ALA A 40 -4.24 -5.33 -20.54
CA ALA A 40 -3.38 -6.45 -20.96
C ALA A 40 -3.88 -7.75 -20.35
N HIS A 41 -3.98 -8.79 -21.17
CA HIS A 41 -4.35 -10.14 -20.74
C HIS A 41 -3.45 -11.15 -21.43
N ASN A 42 -2.82 -12.02 -20.64
CA ASN A 42 -2.08 -13.17 -21.14
C ASN A 42 -2.76 -14.45 -20.66
N ALA A 43 -3.50 -15.11 -21.55
CA ALA A 43 -4.21 -16.36 -21.28
C ALA A 43 -3.41 -17.62 -21.66
N THR A 44 -2.09 -17.51 -21.85
CA THR A 44 -1.24 -18.62 -22.27
C THR A 44 -0.59 -19.28 -21.04
N PRO A 45 -0.92 -20.55 -20.72
CA PRO A 45 -0.31 -21.26 -19.59
C PRO A 45 1.23 -21.20 -19.66
N PRO A 46 1.93 -21.01 -18.52
CA PRO A 46 1.44 -21.04 -17.14
C PRO A 46 0.82 -19.73 -16.61
N ASP A 47 0.42 -18.81 -17.50
CA ASP A 47 -0.23 -17.55 -17.14
C ASP A 47 -1.73 -17.52 -17.50
N ASP A 48 -2.51 -16.93 -16.59
CA ASP A 48 -3.78 -16.28 -16.90
C ASP A 48 -3.77 -14.90 -16.22
N SER A 49 -2.98 -13.98 -16.79
CA SER A 49 -2.49 -12.78 -16.11
C SER A 49 -3.15 -11.49 -16.61
N TYR A 50 -3.63 -10.66 -15.67
CA TYR A 50 -4.49 -9.51 -15.98
C TYR A 50 -3.88 -8.17 -15.57
N GLY A 51 -4.08 -7.16 -16.42
CA GLY A 51 -3.84 -5.76 -16.15
C GLY A 51 -2.38 -5.32 -16.18
N LEU A 52 -2.12 -4.14 -15.62
CA LEU A 52 -0.83 -3.45 -15.64
C LEU A 52 0.30 -4.27 -15.00
N TRP A 53 0.03 -4.91 -13.87
CA TRP A 53 0.96 -5.74 -13.10
C TRP A 53 0.80 -7.23 -13.37
N GLN A 54 0.06 -7.62 -14.42
CA GLN A 54 -0.09 -9.02 -14.86
C GLN A 54 -0.37 -9.98 -13.69
N ILE A 55 -1.47 -9.73 -12.98
CA ILE A 55 -1.88 -10.54 -11.83
C ILE A 55 -2.41 -11.88 -12.33
N ASN A 56 -1.64 -12.96 -12.09
CA ASN A 56 -1.99 -14.32 -12.51
C ASN A 56 -3.21 -14.89 -11.75
N MET A 57 -4.21 -15.35 -12.48
CA MET A 57 -5.46 -15.94 -11.97
C MET A 57 -5.58 -17.42 -12.34
N LEU A 58 -4.52 -18.03 -12.90
CA LEU A 58 -4.57 -19.39 -13.41
C LEU A 58 -4.92 -20.42 -12.32
N GLY A 59 -5.86 -21.31 -12.65
CA GLY A 59 -6.21 -22.46 -11.82
C GLY A 59 -6.74 -22.06 -10.44
N ALA A 60 -6.14 -22.59 -9.38
CA ALA A 60 -6.56 -22.33 -8.00
C ALA A 60 -6.29 -20.88 -7.54
N LEU A 61 -5.34 -20.18 -8.18
CA LEU A 61 -5.00 -18.79 -7.83
C LEU A 61 -6.18 -17.85 -8.03
N GLY A 62 -6.95 -18.03 -9.11
CA GLY A 62 -8.07 -17.15 -9.44
C GLY A 62 -9.13 -17.10 -8.34
N PRO A 63 -9.76 -18.24 -7.98
CA PRO A 63 -10.73 -18.29 -6.88
C PRO A 63 -10.16 -17.82 -5.53
N GLU A 64 -8.89 -18.12 -5.23
CA GLU A 64 -8.25 -17.68 -3.98
C GLU A 64 -8.08 -16.17 -3.92
N ARG A 65 -7.47 -15.57 -4.95
CA ARG A 65 -7.26 -14.12 -5.06
C ARG A 65 -8.58 -13.36 -5.11
N ARG A 66 -9.61 -13.89 -5.78
CA ARG A 66 -10.95 -13.30 -5.76
C ARG A 66 -11.52 -13.20 -4.35
N ARG A 67 -11.39 -14.26 -3.54
CA ARG A 67 -11.81 -14.23 -2.14
C ARG A 67 -10.96 -13.25 -1.30
N GLN A 68 -9.64 -13.33 -1.44
CA GLN A 68 -8.69 -12.53 -0.66
C GLN A 68 -8.82 -11.03 -0.94
N TYR A 69 -9.06 -10.64 -2.19
CA TYR A 69 -9.11 -9.24 -2.62
C TYR A 69 -10.53 -8.74 -2.92
N HIS A 70 -11.55 -9.52 -2.53
CA HIS A 70 -12.97 -9.19 -2.70
C HIS A 70 -13.35 -8.84 -4.14
N LEU A 71 -12.79 -9.58 -5.10
CA LEU A 71 -13.08 -9.43 -6.53
C LEU A 71 -14.29 -10.29 -6.91
N LYS A 72 -15.24 -9.70 -7.61
CA LYS A 72 -16.42 -10.35 -8.20
C LYS A 72 -16.07 -11.13 -9.46
N SER A 73 -15.11 -10.64 -10.24
CA SER A 73 -14.61 -11.26 -11.47
C SER A 73 -13.16 -10.86 -11.74
N ASP A 74 -12.48 -11.64 -12.58
CA ASP A 74 -11.08 -11.40 -12.94
C ASP A 74 -10.93 -10.12 -13.79
N ASP A 75 -11.96 -9.76 -14.57
CA ASP A 75 -12.03 -8.50 -15.35
C ASP A 75 -11.86 -7.24 -14.50
N GLN A 76 -12.16 -7.29 -13.20
CA GLN A 76 -11.90 -6.15 -12.31
C GLN A 76 -10.42 -5.82 -12.21
N LEU A 77 -9.52 -6.73 -12.59
CA LEU A 77 -8.08 -6.48 -12.67
C LEU A 77 -7.68 -5.65 -13.89
N PHE A 78 -8.59 -5.35 -14.82
CA PHE A 78 -8.35 -4.36 -15.88
C PHE A 78 -8.50 -2.91 -15.41
N ASP A 79 -9.15 -2.70 -14.26
CA ASP A 79 -9.17 -1.40 -13.58
C ASP A 79 -7.79 -1.12 -12.96
N PRO A 80 -7.08 -0.04 -13.35
CA PRO A 80 -5.74 0.26 -12.86
C PRO A 80 -5.63 0.38 -11.34
N ASP A 81 -6.63 0.96 -10.68
CA ASP A 81 -6.62 1.14 -9.23
C ASP A 81 -6.76 -0.20 -8.50
N THR A 82 -7.65 -1.06 -8.97
CA THR A 82 -7.84 -2.41 -8.44
C THR A 82 -6.61 -3.28 -8.67
N ASN A 83 -6.04 -3.24 -9.88
CA ASN A 83 -4.82 -3.96 -10.21
C ASN A 83 -3.64 -3.51 -9.33
N ALA A 84 -3.48 -2.20 -9.11
CA ALA A 84 -2.43 -1.64 -8.27
C ALA A 84 -2.56 -2.06 -6.79
N ARG A 85 -3.79 -2.10 -6.24
CA ARG A 85 -4.03 -2.56 -4.84
C ARG A 85 -3.64 -4.02 -4.66
N VAL A 86 -4.03 -4.88 -5.60
CA VAL A 86 -3.68 -6.30 -5.57
C VAL A 86 -2.17 -6.49 -5.71
N ALA A 87 -1.53 -5.77 -6.65
CA ALA A 87 -0.07 -5.80 -6.80
C ALA A 87 0.65 -5.35 -5.53
N ASN A 88 0.19 -4.29 -4.87
CA ASN A 88 0.79 -3.80 -3.63
C ASN A 88 0.72 -4.84 -2.51
N SER A 89 -0.42 -5.50 -2.35
CA SER A 89 -0.58 -6.57 -1.37
C SER A 89 0.32 -7.78 -1.68
N ILE A 90 0.36 -8.25 -2.93
CA ILE A 90 1.23 -9.38 -3.33
C ILE A 90 2.70 -9.07 -3.08
N SER A 91 3.10 -7.81 -3.30
CA SER A 91 4.49 -7.38 -3.11
C SER A 91 4.89 -7.13 -1.65
N GLY A 92 3.98 -7.36 -0.68
CA GLY A 92 4.20 -7.00 0.71
C GLY A 92 4.52 -5.51 0.85
N ASP A 93 3.61 -4.63 0.41
CA ASP A 93 3.77 -3.17 0.43
C ASP A 93 4.94 -2.62 -0.41
N GLY A 94 5.41 -3.40 -1.39
CA GLY A 94 6.52 -3.05 -2.27
C GLY A 94 7.89 -3.40 -1.69
N HIS A 95 7.95 -4.35 -0.76
CA HIS A 95 9.20 -4.88 -0.20
C HIS A 95 9.73 -6.09 -0.97
N ASP A 96 8.85 -6.85 -1.65
CA ASP A 96 9.22 -8.04 -2.41
C ASP A 96 8.56 -8.05 -3.80
N PHE A 97 9.36 -8.21 -4.85
CA PHE A 97 8.91 -8.31 -6.23
C PHE A 97 9.29 -9.65 -6.88
N THR A 98 9.78 -10.62 -6.11
CA THR A 98 10.11 -11.97 -6.60
C THR A 98 8.96 -12.71 -7.30
N PRO A 99 7.65 -12.44 -7.03
CA PRO A 99 6.56 -13.05 -7.80
C PRO A 99 6.51 -12.63 -9.28
N TRP A 100 7.15 -11.52 -9.66
CA TRP A 100 7.17 -11.04 -11.04
C TRP A 100 8.42 -11.51 -11.78
N SER A 101 8.22 -12.25 -12.87
CA SER A 101 9.34 -12.74 -13.69
C SER A 101 10.13 -11.60 -14.32
N THR A 102 9.47 -10.50 -14.71
CA THR A 102 10.12 -9.30 -15.24
C THR A 102 11.04 -8.60 -14.23
N TYR A 103 10.81 -8.82 -12.94
CA TYR A 103 11.70 -8.38 -11.88
C TYR A 103 12.92 -9.31 -11.78
N THR A 104 12.69 -10.62 -11.65
CA THR A 104 13.75 -11.61 -11.40
C THR A 104 14.68 -11.81 -12.61
N ASN A 105 14.16 -11.71 -13.83
CA ASN A 105 14.97 -11.76 -15.06
C ASN A 105 15.62 -10.41 -15.41
N GLY A 106 15.30 -9.34 -14.67
CA GLY A 106 15.89 -8.02 -14.85
C GLY A 106 15.28 -7.15 -15.95
N ALA A 107 14.24 -7.59 -16.67
CA ALA A 107 13.59 -6.81 -17.72
C ALA A 107 13.10 -5.43 -17.24
N TYR A 108 12.62 -5.34 -15.99
CA TYR A 108 12.19 -4.07 -15.37
C TYR A 108 13.30 -2.99 -15.37
N LYS A 109 14.58 -3.38 -15.40
CA LYS A 109 15.72 -2.46 -15.36
C LYS A 109 15.73 -1.49 -16.55
N HIS A 110 15.24 -1.91 -17.71
CA HIS A 110 15.11 -1.06 -18.89
C HIS A 110 14.14 0.11 -18.68
N HIS A 111 13.24 -0.01 -17.70
CA HIS A 111 12.24 1.01 -17.38
C HIS A 111 12.59 1.86 -16.15
N LEU A 112 13.70 1.58 -15.45
CA LEU A 112 14.04 2.26 -14.20
C LEU A 112 14.22 3.77 -14.35
N THR A 113 14.74 4.25 -15.47
CA THR A 113 14.91 5.70 -15.69
C THR A 113 13.57 6.42 -15.74
N ALA A 114 12.61 5.90 -16.53
CA ALA A 114 11.26 6.46 -16.62
C ALA A 114 10.51 6.30 -15.29
N ALA A 115 10.63 5.14 -14.65
CA ALA A 115 9.97 4.84 -13.39
C ALA A 115 10.46 5.74 -12.24
N ARG A 116 11.77 6.00 -12.13
CA ARG A 116 12.33 6.91 -11.12
C ARG A 116 11.80 8.33 -11.30
N LYS A 117 11.78 8.82 -12.54
CA LYS A 117 11.23 10.15 -12.86
C LYS A 117 9.77 10.25 -12.43
N ALA A 118 8.95 9.31 -12.87
CA ALA A 118 7.53 9.27 -12.53
C ALA A 118 7.27 9.18 -11.02
N ALA A 119 7.98 8.31 -10.31
CA ALA A 119 7.87 8.14 -8.86
C ALA A 119 8.27 9.42 -8.08
N GLN A 120 9.33 10.09 -8.53
CA GLN A 120 9.76 11.36 -7.94
C GLN A 120 8.72 12.46 -8.18
N ASP A 121 8.22 12.57 -9.40
CA ASP A 121 7.24 13.60 -9.78
C ASP A 121 5.96 13.42 -8.95
N VAL A 122 5.43 12.19 -8.87
CA VAL A 122 4.26 11.90 -8.05
C VAL A 122 4.50 12.26 -6.58
N THR A 123 5.63 11.85 -6.00
CA THR A 123 5.95 12.12 -4.59
C THR A 123 6.09 13.61 -4.29
N LYS A 124 6.65 14.40 -5.20
CA LYS A 124 6.78 15.87 -5.07
C LYS A 124 5.44 16.59 -5.18
N HIS A 125 4.56 16.11 -6.06
CA HIS A 125 3.29 16.76 -6.35
C HIS A 125 2.13 16.32 -5.43
N HIS A 126 2.28 15.24 -4.68
CA HIS A 126 1.29 14.86 -3.65
C HIS A 126 1.23 15.79 -2.43
N GLY A 127 2.14 16.78 -2.32
CA GLY A 127 2.11 17.85 -1.32
C GLY A 127 1.86 19.26 -1.87
N LYS A 128 1.68 19.42 -3.18
CA LYS A 128 1.40 20.71 -3.83
C LYS A 128 0.42 20.50 -4.99
N PRO A 129 -0.76 21.14 -5.00
CA PRO A 129 -1.63 21.10 -6.16
C PRO A 129 -0.90 21.80 -7.31
N GLY A 130 -0.33 21.01 -8.22
CA GLY A 130 0.33 21.51 -9.43
C GLY A 130 -0.72 21.94 -10.43
N GLY A 131 -0.88 23.26 -10.57
CA GLY A 131 -1.83 23.89 -11.47
C GLY A 131 -1.52 23.69 -12.95
N GLY A 132 -2.60 23.62 -13.73
CA GLY A 132 -2.60 23.59 -15.19
C GLY A 132 -4.02 23.59 -15.76
N SER A 133 -4.76 24.69 -15.50
CA SER A 133 -5.89 25.31 -16.24
C SER A 133 -7.04 24.40 -16.75
N THR A 134 -8.31 24.57 -16.38
CA THR A 134 -9.17 25.77 -16.44
C THR A 134 -10.53 25.44 -15.81
N GLY A 135 -11.17 26.41 -15.14
CA GLY A 135 -12.59 26.32 -14.74
C GLY A 135 -12.80 26.07 -13.24
N GLY A 136 -13.32 27.09 -12.54
CA GLY A 136 -13.42 27.12 -11.09
C GLY A 136 -14.14 25.93 -10.45
N SER A 137 -13.58 25.43 -9.34
CA SER A 137 -14.23 24.51 -8.41
C SER A 137 -13.39 24.44 -7.13
N THR A 138 -14.05 24.71 -6.01
CA THR A 138 -13.73 24.39 -4.61
C THR A 138 -12.62 23.36 -4.40
N LEU A 139 -11.68 23.63 -3.49
CA LEU A 139 -10.73 22.67 -2.93
C LEU A 139 -11.49 21.44 -2.38
N ARG A 140 -11.63 20.37 -3.17
CA ARG A 140 -12.27 19.12 -2.74
C ARG A 140 -11.18 18.18 -2.23
N VAL A 141 -11.25 17.84 -0.95
CA VAL A 141 -10.44 16.76 -0.37
C VAL A 141 -11.09 15.45 -0.80
N ASP A 142 -10.34 14.61 -1.52
CA ASP A 142 -10.83 13.33 -2.05
C ASP A 142 -11.01 12.32 -0.90
N ASP A 143 -12.25 11.89 -0.67
CA ASP A 143 -12.64 10.96 0.39
C ASP A 143 -11.88 9.62 0.30
N ALA A 144 -11.56 9.18 -0.92
CA ALA A 144 -10.82 7.94 -1.15
C ALA A 144 -9.38 8.03 -0.63
N VAL A 145 -8.76 9.22 -0.69
CA VAL A 145 -7.41 9.47 -0.18
C VAL A 145 -7.40 9.46 1.35
N LEU A 146 -8.41 10.05 1.99
CA LEU A 146 -8.54 10.00 3.45
C LEU A 146 -8.83 8.57 3.93
N HIS A 147 -9.67 7.83 3.21
CA HIS A 147 -10.01 6.46 3.58
C HIS A 147 -8.80 5.51 3.46
N SER A 148 -8.03 5.61 2.37
CA SER A 148 -6.80 4.84 2.18
C SER A 148 -5.73 5.18 3.22
N TYR A 149 -5.62 6.46 3.63
CA TYR A 149 -4.74 6.87 4.72
C TYR A 149 -5.13 6.22 6.05
N VAL A 150 -6.42 6.27 6.40
CA VAL A 150 -6.95 5.66 7.63
C VAL A 150 -6.73 4.15 7.67
N HIS A 151 -6.99 3.43 6.56
CA HIS A 151 -6.74 1.98 6.48
C HIS A 151 -5.27 1.64 6.64
N ARG A 152 -4.37 2.40 6.00
CA ARG A 152 -2.92 2.17 6.11
C ARG A 152 -2.42 2.38 7.53
N THR A 153 -2.89 3.44 8.20
CA THR A 153 -2.47 3.73 9.56
C THR A 153 -2.94 2.67 10.55
N ARG A 154 -4.14 2.10 10.35
CA ARG A 154 -4.63 0.95 11.13
C ARG A 154 -3.83 -0.32 10.86
N HIS A 155 -3.51 -0.62 9.60
CA HIS A 155 -2.67 -1.77 9.26
C HIS A 155 -1.28 -1.68 9.90
N VAL A 156 -0.67 -0.48 9.94
CA VAL A 156 0.58 -0.26 10.66
C VAL A 156 0.41 -0.51 12.16
N ALA A 157 -0.69 -0.06 12.77
CA ALA A 157 -0.98 -0.33 14.18
C ALA A 157 -1.15 -1.84 14.46
N ASP A 158 -1.86 -2.56 13.59
CA ASP A 158 -2.06 -4.01 13.68
C ASP A 158 -0.73 -4.77 13.54
N ALA A 159 0.09 -4.41 12.53
CA ALA A 159 1.41 -4.98 12.33
C ALA A 159 2.31 -4.75 13.56
N LEU A 160 2.35 -3.53 14.10
CA LEU A 160 3.10 -3.23 15.33
C LEU A 160 2.57 -4.01 16.54
N GLY A 161 1.26 -4.27 16.59
CA GLY A 161 0.63 -5.15 17.59
C GLY A 161 1.14 -6.59 17.49
N THR A 162 1.19 -7.16 16.28
CA THR A 162 1.70 -8.53 16.06
C THR A 162 3.20 -8.65 16.39
N THR A 163 4.03 -7.70 15.97
CA THR A 163 5.45 -7.66 16.34
C THR A 163 5.65 -7.55 17.84
N THR A 164 4.81 -6.77 18.53
CA THR A 164 4.81 -6.69 19.99
C THR A 164 4.48 -8.04 20.64
N GLY A 165 3.57 -8.83 20.04
CA GLY A 165 3.29 -10.20 20.47
C GLY A 165 4.51 -11.11 20.34
N GLN A 166 5.13 -11.14 19.16
CA GLN A 166 6.31 -11.95 18.89
C GLN A 166 7.50 -11.63 19.81
N LEU A 167 7.67 -10.35 20.18
CA LEU A 167 8.71 -9.94 21.13
C LEU A 167 8.46 -10.46 22.56
N ARG A 168 7.21 -10.69 22.95
CA ARG A 168 6.89 -11.34 24.23
C ARG A 168 7.32 -12.81 24.19
N ASP A 169 7.05 -13.50 23.09
CA ASP A 169 7.42 -14.92 22.90
C ASP A 169 8.95 -15.10 22.94
N VAL A 170 9.70 -14.21 22.28
CA VAL A 170 11.18 -14.21 22.32
C VAL A 170 11.72 -13.98 23.73
N ARG A 171 11.06 -13.11 24.52
CA ARG A 171 11.45 -12.86 25.91
C ARG A 171 11.23 -14.10 26.79
N GLU A 172 10.15 -14.83 26.57
CA GLU A 172 9.87 -16.08 27.29
C GLU A 172 10.92 -17.14 26.95
N ILE A 173 11.24 -17.32 25.67
CA ILE A 173 12.30 -18.24 25.21
C ILE A 173 13.68 -17.86 25.76
N ALA A 174 14.04 -16.58 25.75
CA ALA A 174 15.33 -16.12 26.27
C ALA A 174 15.47 -16.40 27.77
N ARG A 175 14.41 -16.16 28.55
CA ARG A 175 14.41 -16.46 29.98
C ARG A 175 14.61 -17.95 30.27
N ASP A 176 14.01 -18.80 29.46
CA ASP A 176 14.12 -20.26 29.60
C ASP A 176 15.46 -20.81 29.07
N SER A 177 16.11 -20.13 28.12
CA SER A 177 17.31 -20.63 27.42
C SER A 177 18.63 -20.29 28.09
N PHE A 178 18.72 -19.20 28.87
CA PHE A 178 20.01 -18.73 29.41
C PHE A 178 20.38 -19.27 30.79
N GLY A 179 19.44 -19.92 31.50
CA GLY A 179 19.68 -20.57 32.79
C GLY A 179 20.41 -19.68 33.82
N LYS A 180 21.06 -20.30 34.82
CA LYS A 180 21.77 -19.58 35.90
C LYS A 180 22.91 -18.66 35.42
N ILE A 181 23.57 -19.00 34.31
CA ILE A 181 24.73 -18.25 33.79
C ILE A 181 24.30 -16.89 33.20
N GLY A 182 23.09 -16.81 32.61
CA GLY A 182 22.51 -15.55 32.15
C GLY A 182 22.02 -14.64 33.27
N GLU A 183 21.60 -15.20 34.40
CA GLU A 183 21.19 -14.46 35.60
C GLU A 183 22.40 -13.88 36.34
N GLU A 184 23.48 -14.64 36.52
CA GLU A 184 24.68 -14.20 37.24
C GLU A 184 25.46 -13.09 36.51
N SER A 185 25.31 -12.98 35.19
CA SER A 185 25.97 -11.97 34.36
C SER A 185 25.18 -10.67 34.18
N GLY A 186 23.92 -10.61 34.66
CA GLY A 186 23.03 -9.46 34.47
C GLY A 186 22.57 -9.22 33.02
N PHE A 187 23.00 -10.09 32.08
CA PHE A 187 22.67 -10.00 30.66
C PHE A 187 21.19 -10.29 30.40
N ALA A 188 20.61 -11.26 31.11
CA ALA A 188 19.19 -11.59 31.00
C ALA A 188 18.30 -10.40 31.41
N ASP A 189 18.67 -9.70 32.48
CA ASP A 189 17.96 -8.51 32.96
C ASP A 189 18.12 -7.32 32.00
N ALA A 190 19.32 -7.11 31.44
CA ALA A 190 19.56 -6.08 30.44
C ALA A 190 18.76 -6.32 29.15
N LEU A 191 18.71 -7.57 28.67
CA LEU A 191 17.93 -7.95 27.49
C LEU A 191 16.43 -7.82 27.75
N ALA A 192 15.96 -8.22 28.94
CA ALA A 192 14.57 -8.04 29.35
C ALA A 192 14.19 -6.55 29.44
N GLY A 193 15.06 -5.71 29.99
CA GLY A 193 14.89 -4.26 30.06
C GLY A 193 14.86 -3.60 28.68
N PHE A 194 15.76 -4.02 27.79
CA PHE A 194 15.77 -3.57 26.39
C PHE A 194 14.49 -3.98 25.64
N GLY A 195 14.07 -5.24 25.77
CA GLY A 195 12.83 -5.73 25.17
C GLY A 195 11.60 -4.97 25.66
N LEU A 196 11.57 -4.62 26.95
CA LEU A 196 10.48 -3.83 27.54
C LEU A 196 10.47 -2.37 27.04
N ALA A 197 11.64 -1.77 26.86
CA ALA A 197 11.77 -0.43 26.29
C ALA A 197 11.31 -0.41 24.82
N LEU A 198 11.74 -1.38 24.02
CA LEU A 198 11.37 -1.52 22.62
C LEU A 198 9.87 -1.78 22.47
N GLN A 199 9.29 -2.66 23.30
CA GLN A 199 7.86 -2.90 23.34
C GLN A 199 7.07 -1.62 23.68
N ARG A 200 7.52 -0.83 24.64
CA ARG A 200 6.86 0.46 24.99
C ARG A 200 6.92 1.45 23.85
N GLN A 201 8.06 1.53 23.15
CA GLN A 201 8.24 2.43 22.01
C GLN A 201 7.35 2.01 20.83
N VAL A 202 7.31 0.72 20.49
CA VAL A 202 6.44 0.16 19.44
C VAL A 202 4.96 0.41 19.76
N LYS A 203 4.54 0.16 21.00
CA LYS A 203 3.17 0.44 21.46
C LYS A 203 2.83 1.93 21.39
N GLY A 204 3.78 2.81 21.74
CA GLY A 204 3.61 4.26 21.62
C GLY A 204 3.40 4.69 20.17
N VAL A 205 4.22 4.20 19.25
CA VAL A 205 4.09 4.48 17.82
C VAL A 205 2.75 3.97 17.27
N GLY A 206 2.31 2.77 17.67
CA GLY A 206 0.99 2.24 17.32
C GLY A 206 -0.16 3.14 17.81
N ALA A 207 -0.12 3.59 19.07
CA ALA A 207 -1.14 4.47 19.62
C ALA A 207 -1.19 5.85 18.93
N HIS A 208 -0.03 6.39 18.54
CA HIS A 208 0.03 7.62 17.75
C HIS A 208 -0.55 7.44 16.35
N ALA A 209 -0.28 6.30 15.71
CA ALA A 209 -0.88 5.93 14.45
C ALA A 209 -2.42 5.84 14.57
N ASP A 210 -2.95 5.11 15.55
CA ASP A 210 -4.40 5.00 15.78
C ASP A 210 -5.08 6.36 16.05
N GLY A 211 -4.41 7.22 16.82
CA GLY A 211 -4.86 8.59 17.05
C GLY A 211 -4.96 9.40 15.76
N LEU A 212 -3.96 9.27 14.89
CA LEU A 212 -3.93 9.94 13.59
C LEU A 212 -5.00 9.40 12.63
N ALA A 213 -5.20 8.08 12.60
CA ALA A 213 -6.26 7.43 11.82
C ALA A 213 -7.65 7.90 12.28
N SER A 214 -7.84 8.00 13.59
CA SER A 214 -9.10 8.49 14.19
C SER A 214 -9.35 9.96 13.87
N ALA A 215 -8.32 10.80 13.94
CA ALA A 215 -8.41 12.21 13.58
C ALA A 215 -8.74 12.40 12.08
N ALA A 216 -8.06 11.66 11.20
CA ALA A 216 -8.32 11.67 9.77
C ALA A 216 -9.74 11.19 9.43
N GLY A 217 -10.22 10.13 10.10
CA GLY A 217 -11.60 9.65 9.94
C GLY A 217 -12.65 10.67 10.39
N LYS A 218 -12.42 11.37 11.51
CA LYS A 218 -13.29 12.47 11.98
C LYS A 218 -13.29 13.64 11.01
N ALA A 219 -12.13 14.01 10.47
CA ALA A 219 -12.03 15.06 9.46
C ALA A 219 -12.81 14.68 8.19
N ALA A 220 -12.62 13.46 7.67
CA ALA A 220 -13.36 12.96 6.51
C ALA A 220 -14.88 13.01 6.73
N LYS A 221 -15.35 12.57 7.90
CA LYS A 221 -16.77 12.63 8.25
C LYS A 221 -17.29 14.08 8.28
N SER A 222 -16.57 14.99 8.91
CA SER A 222 -16.94 16.41 8.97
C SER A 222 -17.03 17.03 7.57
N TYR A 223 -16.07 16.72 6.69
CA TYR A 223 -16.12 17.19 5.30
C TYR A 223 -17.34 16.67 4.53
N ARG A 224 -17.67 15.37 4.65
CA ARG A 224 -18.88 14.81 4.02
C ARG A 224 -20.15 15.45 4.56
N ASP A 225 -20.24 15.63 5.89
CA ASP A 225 -21.41 16.22 6.53
C ASP A 225 -21.60 17.69 6.05
N HIS A 226 -20.50 18.45 5.86
CA HIS A 226 -20.52 19.79 5.26
C HIS A 226 -20.90 19.79 3.77
N GLU A 227 -20.40 18.85 2.96
CA GLU A 227 -20.75 18.75 1.54
C GLU A 227 -22.25 18.42 1.36
N THR A 228 -22.78 17.52 2.20
CA THR A 228 -24.20 17.15 2.21
C THR A 228 -25.09 18.33 2.61
N ALA A 229 -24.68 19.10 3.63
CA ALA A 229 -25.39 20.31 4.05
C ALA A 229 -25.37 21.42 2.98
N THR A 230 -24.24 21.56 2.28
CA THR A 230 -24.10 22.55 1.19
C THR A 230 -24.96 22.16 -0.01
N ALA A 231 -25.00 20.87 -0.36
CA ALA A 231 -25.87 20.35 -1.42
C ALA A 231 -27.37 20.51 -1.09
N ALA A 232 -27.77 20.28 0.16
CA ALA A 232 -29.14 20.50 0.62
C ALA A 232 -29.55 21.98 0.57
N ALA A 233 -28.65 22.90 0.92
CA ALA A 233 -28.91 24.34 0.88
C ALA A 233 -29.06 24.90 -0.56
N LEU A 234 -28.42 24.26 -1.55
CA LEU A 234 -28.55 24.62 -2.96
C LEU A 234 -29.85 24.11 -3.59
N ASN A 235 -30.35 22.96 -3.14
CA ASN A 235 -31.60 22.36 -3.65
C ASN A 235 -32.88 22.94 -3.03
N GLY A 236 -32.79 23.71 -1.95
CA GLY A 236 -33.93 24.38 -1.30
C GLY A 236 -34.25 25.79 -1.80
N LYS A 237 -33.55 26.28 -2.84
CA LYS A 237 -33.72 27.63 -3.41
C LYS A 237 -34.35 27.64 -4.83
N GLY A 238 -34.97 26.53 -5.25
CA GLY A 238 -35.71 26.41 -6.50
C GLY A 238 -37.19 26.73 -6.34
#